data_AF-A0A951R8N9-F1
#
_entry.id   AF-A0A951R8N9-F1
#
_cell.length_a   1.000
_cell.length_b   1.000
_cell.length_c   1.000
_cell.angle_alpha   90.00
_cell.angle_beta   90.00
_cell.angle_gamma   90.00
#
_symmetry.space_group_name_H-M   'P 1'
#
loop_
_entity.id
_entity.type
_entity.pdbx_description
1 polymer ?
#
loop_
_entity_poly.entity_id
_entity_poly.type
_entity_poly.pdbx_seq_one_letter_code
_entity_poly.pdbx_strand_id
1 'polypeptide(L)'
;MFRNLGISHLLAVSGLHVGLIVLILYQLLLTLSLTRVPRTMLIIAFLIFYCYMTGGSPSVIRSSLMTAMLLMAPVFQRKYQALNAVAATALILLLVNPFYLRDVGFQFSFAAVFGILIGYRILNEKISYRPGNPVARYAWDMLMVSVSAALFTAPVALLYFNTLQIASLFLNIIAIPLTFCVMICAIVSLPGLFLPSFIADLVFHALDLSLELLRGMLRLASRSGIWTLTVSSYWKPCIMGVLVIMVIMVCVHHKKMKSVLCLISALLCLCWFFLSTRPEIVQLSLPRGTSILFRNGREALIVNTGSVRFNTNDYHANIQPVCTHWGIRRVTLVATSIEKSKTGTISHIRRDFPDCSLLVPVKVEEIEERQTVITADTGWTMGKYHIDLYPEEGEHLSVLIRTRKDSVYIGKAEKKVSCIMDPDNEVPKARHGILLANQWYWK
;
A
#
# COMPACT_ATOMS: atom_id res chain seq x y z
N MET A 1 -3.87 10.45 -2.64
CA MET A 1 -3.06 11.47 -1.92
C MET A 1 -2.69 11.02 -0.51
N PHE A 2 -3.62 11.00 0.45
CA PHE A 2 -3.35 10.60 1.85
C PHE A 2 -2.78 9.18 2.00
N ARG A 3 -3.29 8.21 1.23
CA ARG A 3 -2.74 6.84 1.17
C ARG A 3 -1.29 6.83 0.70
N ASN A 4 -0.94 7.69 -0.26
CA ASN A 4 0.41 7.75 -0.81
C ASN A 4 1.38 8.39 0.19
N LEU A 5 0.94 9.39 0.95
CA LEU A 5 1.78 10.03 1.97
C LEU A 5 1.91 9.24 3.28
N GLY A 6 1.24 8.09 3.38
CA GLY A 6 1.27 7.22 4.55
C GLY A 6 0.58 7.73 5.79
N ILE A 7 -0.13 8.84 5.67
CA ILE A 7 -0.88 9.44 6.77
C ILE A 7 -2.39 9.26 6.65
N SER A 8 -2.81 8.28 5.84
CA SER A 8 -4.22 7.83 5.83
C SER A 8 -4.73 7.46 7.22
N HIS A 9 -3.84 6.98 8.10
CA HIS A 9 -4.13 6.70 9.51
C HIS A 9 -4.45 7.95 10.36
N LEU A 10 -4.16 9.16 9.89
CA LEU A 10 -4.56 10.40 10.56
C LEU A 10 -5.98 10.83 10.17
N LEU A 11 -6.46 10.42 8.99
CA LEU A 11 -7.84 10.67 8.56
C LEU A 11 -8.80 9.58 9.04
N ALA A 12 -8.34 8.33 9.06
CA ALA A 12 -9.07 7.27 9.73
C ALA A 12 -9.00 7.53 11.24
N VAL A 13 -10.14 7.52 11.92
CA VAL A 13 -10.22 7.72 13.37
C VAL A 13 -9.15 6.87 14.08
N SER A 14 -8.13 7.55 14.60
CA SER A 14 -6.96 6.91 15.20
C SER A 14 -7.12 6.85 16.72
N GLY A 15 -6.31 6.02 17.38
CA GLY A 15 -6.33 5.93 18.84
C GLY A 15 -6.03 7.25 19.56
N LEU A 16 -5.34 8.16 18.88
CA LEU A 16 -5.04 9.49 19.35
C LEU A 16 -6.30 10.38 19.35
N HIS A 17 -7.19 10.23 18.37
CA HIS A 17 -8.50 10.90 18.36
C HIS A 17 -9.37 10.43 19.53
N VAL A 18 -9.46 9.10 19.71
CA VAL A 18 -10.19 8.50 20.84
C VAL A 18 -9.62 8.99 22.18
N GLY A 19 -8.30 9.03 22.31
CA GLY A 19 -7.63 9.50 23.52
C GLY A 19 -7.93 10.98 23.83
N LEU A 20 -7.92 11.87 22.81
CA LEU A 20 -8.26 13.27 23.03
C LEU A 20 -9.73 13.43 23.44
N ILE A 21 -10.65 12.79 22.74
CA ILE A 21 -12.09 12.89 23.05
C ILE A 21 -12.34 12.45 24.50
N VAL A 22 -11.71 11.34 24.91
CA VAL A 22 -11.79 10.87 26.29
C VAL A 22 -11.16 11.84 27.28
N LEU A 23 -10.02 12.46 26.95
CA LEU A 23 -9.39 13.46 27.81
C LEU A 23 -10.31 14.67 28.04
N ILE A 24 -10.90 15.21 26.97
CA ILE A 24 -11.83 16.34 27.03
C ILE A 24 -13.06 15.96 27.86
N LEU A 25 -13.66 14.80 27.58
CA LEU A 25 -14.84 14.31 28.30
C LEU A 25 -14.53 14.05 29.78
N TYR A 26 -13.36 13.47 30.08
CA TYR A 26 -12.92 13.24 31.44
C TYR A 26 -12.76 14.56 32.21
N GLN A 27 -12.16 15.57 31.59
CA GLN A 27 -12.01 16.89 32.21
C GLN A 27 -13.36 17.59 32.43
N LEU A 28 -14.29 17.49 31.48
CA LEU A 28 -15.64 18.04 31.61
C LEU A 28 -16.43 17.36 32.73
N LEU A 29 -16.36 16.03 32.84
CA LEU A 29 -17.02 15.30 33.92
C LEU A 29 -16.34 15.54 35.28
N LEU A 30 -15.06 15.91 35.28
CA LEU A 30 -14.34 16.32 36.48
C LEU A 30 -14.82 17.68 37.00
N THR A 31 -15.09 18.66 36.12
CA THR A 31 -15.65 19.96 36.52
C THR A 31 -17.07 19.85 37.07
N LEU A 32 -17.82 18.85 36.64
CA LEU A 32 -19.14 18.49 37.20
C LEU A 32 -19.05 17.75 38.55
N SER A 33 -17.87 17.65 39.16
CA SER A 33 -17.65 17.03 40.47
C SER A 33 -18.10 15.56 40.59
N LEU A 34 -18.19 14.84 39.46
CA LEU A 34 -18.54 13.42 39.46
C LEU A 34 -17.45 12.57 40.11
N THR A 35 -17.87 11.63 40.96
CA THR A 35 -16.95 10.66 41.56
C THR A 35 -16.37 9.72 40.49
N ARG A 36 -15.26 9.05 40.82
CA ARG A 36 -14.46 8.29 39.86
C ARG A 36 -15.25 7.21 39.10
N VAL A 37 -16.11 6.46 39.80
CA VAL A 37 -16.86 5.34 39.22
C VAL A 37 -17.91 5.81 38.18
N PRO A 38 -18.86 6.70 38.49
CA PRO A 38 -19.86 7.15 37.52
C PRO A 38 -19.21 7.85 36.33
N ARG A 39 -18.13 8.63 36.56
CA ARG A 39 -17.36 9.24 35.47
C ARG A 39 -16.80 8.20 34.51
N THR A 40 -16.13 7.16 35.03
CA THR A 40 -15.60 6.07 34.20
C THR A 40 -16.70 5.37 33.41
N MET A 41 -17.83 5.06 34.04
CA MET A 41 -18.95 4.38 33.37
C MET A 41 -19.57 5.22 32.24
N LEU A 42 -19.77 6.52 32.46
CA LEU A 42 -20.26 7.44 31.43
C LEU A 42 -19.31 7.52 30.24
N ILE A 43 -18.00 7.58 30.47
CA ILE A 43 -17.01 7.61 29.39
C ILE A 43 -17.01 6.29 28.62
N ILE A 44 -17.11 5.15 29.30
CA ILE A 44 -17.18 3.83 28.64
C ILE A 44 -18.45 3.72 27.80
N ALA A 45 -19.60 4.16 28.31
CA ALA A 45 -20.85 4.19 27.56
C ALA A 45 -20.73 5.08 26.31
N PHE A 46 -20.12 6.26 26.45
CA PHE A 46 -19.83 7.15 25.33
C PHE A 46 -18.89 6.50 24.30
N LEU A 47 -17.84 5.79 24.74
CA LEU A 47 -16.91 5.09 23.84
C LEU A 47 -17.60 3.99 23.03
N ILE A 48 -18.53 3.24 23.65
CA ILE A 48 -19.32 2.22 22.96
C ILE A 48 -20.21 2.86 21.88
N PHE A 49 -20.89 3.95 22.25
CA PHE A 49 -21.69 4.73 21.31
C PHE A 49 -20.83 5.30 20.16
N TYR A 50 -19.66 5.85 20.47
CA TYR A 50 -18.71 6.37 19.49
C TYR A 50 -18.20 5.29 18.53
N CYS A 51 -17.88 4.09 19.04
CA CYS A 51 -17.51 2.94 18.21
C CYS A 51 -18.62 2.59 17.21
N TYR A 52 -19.87 2.60 17.66
CA TYR A 52 -21.02 2.31 16.80
C TYR A 52 -21.21 3.39 15.73
N MET A 53 -21.18 4.67 16.10
CA MET A 53 -21.33 5.79 15.17
C MET A 53 -20.24 5.85 14.09
N THR A 54 -19.00 5.49 14.45
CA THR A 54 -17.85 5.53 13.54
C THR A 54 -17.72 4.28 12.66
N GLY A 55 -18.69 3.36 12.72
CA GLY A 55 -18.69 2.14 11.92
C GLY A 55 -17.73 1.06 12.43
N GLY A 56 -17.19 1.20 13.65
CA GLY A 56 -16.49 0.11 14.33
C GLY A 56 -15.21 -0.38 13.65
N SER A 57 -14.40 0.50 13.06
CA SER A 57 -13.12 0.05 12.49
C SER A 57 -12.22 -0.62 13.55
N PRO A 58 -11.41 -1.65 13.22
CA PRO A 58 -10.60 -2.38 14.20
C PRO A 58 -9.68 -1.49 15.04
N SER A 59 -9.18 -0.40 14.46
CA SER A 59 -8.35 0.58 15.17
C SER A 59 -9.13 1.32 16.27
N VAL A 60 -10.38 1.72 15.99
CA VAL A 60 -11.25 2.42 16.95
C VAL A 60 -11.66 1.49 18.07
N ILE A 61 -12.14 0.26 17.76
CA ILE A 61 -12.55 -0.71 18.78
C ILE A 61 -11.39 -1.00 19.74
N ARG A 62 -10.19 -1.25 19.19
CA ARG A 62 -8.99 -1.48 19.99
C ARG A 62 -8.67 -0.29 20.90
N SER A 63 -8.66 0.93 20.35
CA SER A 63 -8.34 2.13 21.13
C SER A 63 -9.38 2.45 22.18
N SER A 64 -10.66 2.18 21.92
CA SER A 64 -11.73 2.26 22.91
C SER A 64 -11.57 1.23 24.01
N LEU A 65 -11.23 -0.02 23.68
CA LEU A 65 -11.04 -1.08 24.66
C LEU A 65 -9.81 -0.82 25.56
N MET A 66 -8.69 -0.41 24.97
CA MET A 66 -7.51 -0.01 25.74
C MET A 66 -7.79 1.19 26.65
N THR A 67 -8.55 2.18 26.16
CA THR A 67 -8.94 3.34 26.96
C THR A 67 -9.91 2.97 28.09
N ALA A 68 -10.85 2.06 27.84
CA ALA A 68 -11.73 1.52 28.87
C ALA A 68 -10.92 0.80 29.97
N MET A 69 -9.93 -0.02 29.60
CA MET A 69 -9.01 -0.65 30.56
C MET A 69 -8.21 0.38 31.36
N LEU A 70 -7.73 1.46 30.72
CA LEU A 70 -7.04 2.56 31.39
C LEU A 70 -7.92 3.24 32.44
N LEU A 71 -9.20 3.49 32.13
CA LEU A 71 -10.14 4.15 33.04
C LEU A 71 -10.64 3.23 34.16
N MET A 72 -10.71 1.92 33.92
CA MET A 72 -11.12 0.92 34.92
C MET A 72 -9.99 0.55 35.88
N ALA A 73 -8.72 0.68 35.48
CA ALA A 73 -7.59 0.30 36.33
C ALA A 73 -7.61 1.01 37.71
N PRO A 74 -7.81 2.35 37.80
CA PRO A 74 -7.96 3.04 39.09
C PRO A 74 -9.23 2.69 39.87
N VAL A 75 -10.30 2.21 39.20
CA VAL A 75 -11.54 1.76 39.84
C VAL A 75 -11.30 0.45 40.59
N PHE A 76 -10.54 -0.47 39.99
CA PHE A 76 -10.14 -1.73 40.61
C PHE A 76 -8.86 -1.63 41.45
N GLN A 77 -8.36 -0.42 41.71
CA GLN A 77 -7.10 -0.18 42.43
C GLN A 77 -5.89 -0.92 41.83
N ARG A 78 -5.90 -1.14 40.52
CA ARG A 78 -4.79 -1.76 39.78
C ARG A 78 -3.99 -0.72 39.01
N LYS A 79 -2.69 -1.01 38.79
CA LYS A 79 -1.82 -0.21 37.93
C LYS A 79 -2.07 -0.57 36.47
N TYR A 80 -2.28 0.43 35.62
CA TYR A 80 -2.38 0.23 34.17
C TYR A 80 -1.02 -0.13 33.59
N GLN A 81 -0.95 -1.24 32.83
CA GLN A 81 0.23 -1.65 32.09
C GLN A 81 -0.14 -1.73 30.60
N ALA A 82 0.44 -0.83 29.79
CA ALA A 82 0.06 -0.69 28.39
C ALA A 82 0.27 -1.97 27.57
N LEU A 83 1.36 -2.71 27.80
CA LEU A 83 1.63 -3.98 27.12
C LEU A 83 0.57 -5.04 27.44
N ASN A 84 0.15 -5.15 28.70
CA ASN A 84 -0.91 -6.08 29.09
C ASN A 84 -2.26 -5.66 28.50
N ALA A 85 -2.54 -4.35 28.42
CA ALA A 85 -3.76 -3.84 27.78
C ALA A 85 -3.79 -4.17 26.29
N VAL A 86 -2.67 -4.05 25.57
CA VAL A 86 -2.55 -4.48 24.17
C VAL A 86 -2.81 -5.98 24.04
N ALA A 87 -2.16 -6.81 24.85
CA ALA A 87 -2.32 -8.27 24.81
C ALA A 87 -3.76 -8.70 25.13
N ALA A 88 -4.36 -8.13 26.17
CA ALA A 88 -5.76 -8.41 26.56
C ALA A 88 -6.74 -7.95 25.47
N THR A 89 -6.50 -6.79 24.86
CA THR A 89 -7.34 -6.26 23.77
C THR A 89 -7.22 -7.12 22.51
N ALA A 90 -6.02 -7.60 22.17
CA ALA A 90 -5.82 -8.57 21.08
C ALA A 90 -6.58 -9.86 21.37
N LEU A 91 -6.43 -10.43 22.57
CA LEU A 91 -7.11 -11.66 22.96
C LEU A 91 -8.63 -11.53 22.87
N ILE A 92 -9.21 -10.45 23.43
CA ILE A 92 -10.65 -10.21 23.40
C ILE A 92 -11.15 -10.12 21.96
N LEU A 93 -10.47 -9.36 21.09
CA LEU A 93 -10.87 -9.22 19.69
C LEU A 93 -10.80 -10.56 18.95
N LEU A 94 -9.77 -11.38 19.19
CA LEU A 94 -9.61 -12.69 18.55
C LEU A 94 -10.60 -13.73 19.06
N LEU A 95 -11.03 -13.63 20.33
CA LEU A 95 -12.10 -14.47 20.87
C LEU A 95 -13.46 -14.12 20.25
N VAL A 96 -13.72 -12.83 19.98
CA VAL A 96 -14.95 -12.38 19.31
C VAL A 96 -14.93 -12.80 17.84
N ASN A 97 -13.82 -12.58 17.14
CA ASN A 97 -13.70 -12.97 15.75
C ASN A 97 -12.23 -13.30 15.39
N PRO A 98 -11.90 -14.59 15.17
CA PRO A 98 -10.54 -14.99 14.82
C PRO A 98 -10.09 -14.49 13.44
N PHE A 99 -11.02 -14.12 12.56
CA PHE A 99 -10.70 -13.57 11.25
C PHE A 99 -10.02 -12.19 11.31
N TYR A 100 -10.07 -11.49 12.46
CA TYR A 100 -9.30 -10.26 12.66
C TYR A 100 -7.79 -10.46 12.49
N LEU A 101 -7.25 -11.68 12.66
CA LEU A 101 -5.85 -11.96 12.35
C LEU A 101 -5.49 -11.70 10.89
N ARG A 102 -6.45 -11.79 9.96
CA ARG A 102 -6.24 -11.53 8.52
C ARG A 102 -6.59 -10.10 8.12
N ASP A 103 -7.16 -9.32 9.03
CA ASP A 103 -7.51 -7.94 8.77
C ASP A 103 -6.26 -7.07 8.75
N VAL A 104 -6.07 -6.34 7.64
CA VAL A 104 -4.89 -5.48 7.45
C VAL A 104 -4.88 -4.34 8.46
N GLY A 105 -6.05 -3.77 8.78
CA GLY A 105 -6.18 -2.68 9.76
C GLY A 105 -5.81 -3.13 11.17
N PHE A 106 -6.22 -4.34 11.58
CA PHE A 106 -5.82 -4.97 12.83
C PHE A 106 -4.30 -5.15 12.88
N GLN A 107 -3.70 -5.80 11.87
CA GLN A 107 -2.26 -6.05 11.83
C GLN A 107 -1.44 -4.75 11.92
N PHE A 108 -1.80 -3.73 11.13
CA PHE A 108 -1.14 -2.44 11.15
C PHE A 108 -1.27 -1.72 12.50
N SER A 109 -2.47 -1.70 13.06
CA SER A 109 -2.75 -0.97 14.29
C SER A 109 -2.00 -1.55 15.48
N PHE A 110 -2.03 -2.88 15.64
CA PHE A 110 -1.30 -3.58 16.70
C PHE A 110 0.22 -3.51 16.52
N ALA A 111 0.73 -3.68 15.29
CA ALA A 111 2.15 -3.53 15.00
C ALA A 111 2.66 -2.11 15.33
N ALA A 112 1.88 -1.07 14.99
CA ALA A 112 2.23 0.31 15.31
C ALA A 112 2.32 0.54 16.82
N VAL A 113 1.31 0.12 17.60
CA VAL A 113 1.33 0.34 19.05
C VAL A 113 2.39 -0.50 19.75
N PHE A 114 2.61 -1.73 19.32
CA PHE A 114 3.70 -2.55 19.85
C PHE A 114 5.07 -1.91 19.55
N GLY A 115 5.27 -1.42 18.33
CA GLY A 115 6.46 -0.68 17.94
C GLY A 115 6.65 0.61 18.73
N ILE A 116 5.59 1.36 19.02
CA ILE A 116 5.69 2.57 19.85
C ILE A 116 6.03 2.21 21.30
N LEU A 117 5.37 1.23 21.91
CA LEU A 117 5.58 0.90 23.33
C LEU A 117 6.97 0.30 23.61
N ILE A 118 7.51 -0.50 22.68
CA ILE A 118 8.80 -1.19 22.86
C ILE A 118 9.91 -0.46 22.10
N GLY A 119 9.68 -0.17 20.82
CA GLY A 119 10.66 0.43 19.93
C GLY A 119 11.10 1.81 20.39
N TYR A 120 10.17 2.71 20.76
CA TYR A 120 10.52 4.07 21.15
C TYR A 120 11.52 4.08 22.32
N ARG A 121 11.23 3.31 23.37
CA ARG A 121 12.09 3.23 24.55
C ARG A 121 13.49 2.73 24.17
N ILE A 122 13.57 1.62 23.44
CA ILE A 122 14.85 0.98 23.12
C ILE A 122 15.68 1.81 22.14
N LEU A 123 15.04 2.40 21.11
CA LEU A 123 15.75 3.27 20.17
C LEU A 123 16.27 4.53 20.86
N ASN A 124 15.47 5.16 21.70
CA ASN A 124 15.87 6.39 22.39
C ASN A 124 16.99 6.12 23.42
N GLU A 125 16.97 4.97 24.10
CA GLU A 125 18.06 4.54 25.00
C GLU A 125 19.37 4.23 24.24
N LYS A 126 19.30 3.67 23.02
CA LYS A 126 20.50 3.31 22.25
C LYS A 126 21.16 4.48 21.52
N ILE A 127 20.37 5.45 21.06
CA ILE A 127 20.90 6.55 20.23
C ILE A 127 21.55 7.64 21.10
N SER A 128 21.29 7.66 22.42
CA SER A 128 21.91 8.54 23.43
C SER A 128 21.95 10.05 23.09
N TYR A 129 21.18 10.47 22.09
CA TYR A 129 21.12 11.85 21.64
C TYR A 129 19.88 12.51 22.22
N ARG A 130 20.08 13.61 22.96
CA ARG A 130 19.00 14.45 23.49
C ARG A 130 19.28 15.91 23.16
N PRO A 131 18.50 16.54 22.29
CA PRO A 131 18.62 17.97 22.04
C PRO A 131 18.35 18.78 23.31
N GLY A 132 19.14 19.84 23.55
CA GLY A 132 18.96 20.73 24.70
C GLY A 132 17.76 21.68 24.57
N ASN A 133 17.36 22.03 23.34
CA ASN A 133 16.22 22.92 23.08
C ASN A 133 14.89 22.15 23.18
N PRO A 134 13.85 22.68 23.88
CA PRO A 134 12.55 22.03 24.01
C PRO A 134 11.87 21.71 22.67
N VAL A 135 11.98 22.60 21.67
CA VAL A 135 11.39 22.39 20.34
C VAL A 135 12.10 21.26 19.60
N ALA A 136 13.43 21.25 19.65
CA ALA A 136 14.24 20.19 19.05
C ALA A 136 13.99 18.85 19.73
N ARG A 137 13.79 18.83 21.05
CA ARG A 137 13.44 17.64 21.81
C ARG A 137 12.07 17.09 21.41
N TYR A 138 11.06 17.95 21.26
CA TYR A 138 9.75 17.53 20.76
C TYR A 138 9.83 16.92 19.35
N ALA A 139 10.54 17.58 18.43
CA ALA A 139 10.74 17.07 17.07
C ALA A 139 11.48 15.72 17.07
N TRP A 140 12.48 15.57 17.93
CA TRP A 140 13.21 14.32 18.11
C TRP A 140 12.32 13.20 18.65
N ASP A 141 11.52 13.47 19.69
CA ASP A 141 10.61 12.48 20.26
C ASP A 141 9.55 12.05 19.24
N MET A 142 8.96 12.98 18.49
CA MET A 142 8.00 12.68 17.43
C MET A 142 8.61 11.85 16.29
N LEU A 143 9.86 12.15 15.92
CA LEU A 143 10.60 11.39 14.92
C LEU A 143 10.90 9.98 15.44
N MET A 144 11.37 9.82 16.68
CA MET A 144 11.64 8.52 17.28
C MET A 144 10.36 7.66 17.40
N VAL A 145 9.22 8.26 17.78
CA VAL A 145 7.91 7.58 17.80
C VAL A 145 7.54 7.13 16.38
N SER A 146 7.69 7.99 15.38
CA SER A 146 7.34 7.69 13.99
C SER A 146 8.25 6.60 13.40
N VAL A 147 9.55 6.64 13.66
CA VAL A 147 10.52 5.60 13.26
C VAL A 147 10.18 4.27 13.92
N SER A 148 9.85 4.29 15.21
CA SER A 148 9.51 3.08 15.96
C SER A 148 8.22 2.44 15.43
N ALA A 149 7.18 3.24 15.16
CA ALA A 149 5.95 2.75 14.54
C ALA A 149 6.20 2.23 13.11
N ALA A 150 6.97 2.96 12.31
CA ALA A 150 7.30 2.59 10.93
C ALA A 150 8.11 1.30 10.86
N LEU A 151 9.07 1.08 11.77
CA LEU A 151 9.89 -0.14 11.77
C LEU A 151 9.05 -1.41 11.94
N PHE A 152 8.02 -1.35 12.80
CA PHE A 152 7.15 -2.49 13.07
C PHE A 152 6.01 -2.62 12.05
N THR A 153 5.56 -1.52 11.45
CA THR A 153 4.51 -1.55 10.42
C THR A 153 5.05 -1.79 9.02
N ALA A 154 6.33 -1.50 8.75
CA ALA A 154 6.97 -1.67 7.44
C ALA A 154 6.89 -3.10 6.89
N PRO A 155 7.09 -4.18 7.69
CA PRO A 155 6.86 -5.55 7.23
C PRO A 155 5.43 -5.75 6.71
N VAL A 156 4.43 -5.28 7.45
CA VAL A 156 3.02 -5.40 7.07
C VAL A 156 2.75 -4.59 5.80
N ALA A 157 3.26 -3.35 5.72
CA ALA A 157 3.14 -2.50 4.54
C ALA A 157 3.77 -3.11 3.30
N LEU A 158 4.93 -3.74 3.44
CA LEU A 158 5.61 -4.38 2.35
C LEU A 158 4.87 -5.65 1.88
N LEU A 159 4.26 -6.40 2.80
CA LEU A 159 3.45 -7.59 2.47
C LEU A 159 2.25 -7.24 1.59
N TYR A 160 1.43 -6.27 1.99
CA TYR A 160 0.16 -5.97 1.29
C TYR A 160 0.30 -4.90 0.20
N PHE A 161 1.07 -3.85 0.46
CA PHE A 161 1.09 -2.67 -0.41
C PHE A 161 2.36 -2.53 -1.24
N ASN A 162 3.36 -3.38 -1.03
CA ASN A 162 4.67 -3.31 -1.69
C ASN A 162 5.28 -1.89 -1.67
N THR A 163 4.96 -1.10 -0.66
CA THR A 163 5.36 0.31 -0.56
C THR A 163 5.82 0.61 0.85
N LEU A 164 6.86 1.44 0.95
CA LEU A 164 7.33 2.02 2.20
C LEU A 164 7.12 3.53 2.13
N GLN A 165 6.41 4.06 3.12
CA GLN A 165 6.06 5.47 3.20
C GLN A 165 7.07 6.17 4.10
N ILE A 166 8.05 6.82 3.48
CA ILE A 166 9.09 7.56 4.21
C ILE A 166 8.54 8.93 4.63
N ALA A 167 7.61 9.48 3.84
CA ALA A 167 6.93 10.75 4.12
C ALA A 167 6.38 10.82 5.55
N SER A 168 5.73 9.75 6.02
CA SER A 168 5.07 9.74 7.31
C SER A 168 6.03 9.99 8.46
N LEU A 169 7.32 9.64 8.34
CA LEU A 169 8.31 9.88 9.40
C LEU A 169 8.47 11.36 9.72
N PHE A 170 8.48 12.21 8.70
CA PHE A 170 8.68 13.65 8.83
C PHE A 170 7.36 14.40 8.92
N LEU A 171 6.38 14.01 8.10
CA LEU A 171 5.08 14.67 8.06
C LEU A 171 4.35 14.54 9.39
N ASN A 172 4.51 13.44 10.11
CA ASN A 172 3.84 13.25 11.41
C ASN A 172 4.24 14.30 12.46
N ILE A 173 5.43 14.91 12.38
CA ILE A 173 5.89 15.95 13.31
C ILE A 173 4.94 17.16 13.28
N ILE A 174 4.43 17.50 12.10
CA ILE A 174 3.52 18.64 11.89
C ILE A 174 2.07 18.15 11.83
N ALA A 175 1.82 17.03 11.14
CA ALA A 175 0.49 16.53 10.89
C ALA A 175 -0.25 16.13 12.18
N ILE A 176 0.44 15.54 13.16
CA ILE A 176 -0.18 15.12 14.42
C ILE A 176 -0.71 16.33 15.20
N PRO A 177 0.11 17.33 15.59
CA PRO A 177 -0.40 18.51 16.29
C PRO A 177 -1.45 19.29 15.50
N LEU A 178 -1.31 19.38 14.17
CA LEU A 178 -2.32 20.03 13.34
C LEU A 178 -3.66 19.27 13.35
N THR A 179 -3.64 17.94 13.37
CA THR A 179 -4.84 17.10 13.49
C THR A 179 -5.50 17.29 14.86
N PHE A 180 -4.72 17.47 15.93
CA PHE A 180 -5.26 17.87 17.23
C PHE A 180 -5.97 19.22 17.18
N CYS A 181 -5.36 20.23 16.55
CA CYS A 181 -6.00 21.55 16.37
C CYS A 181 -7.31 21.43 15.61
N VAL A 182 -7.33 20.74 14.46
CA VAL A 182 -8.54 20.48 13.66
C VAL A 182 -9.63 19.84 14.53
N MET A 183 -9.29 18.81 15.30
CA MET A 183 -10.25 18.09 16.15
C MET A 183 -10.78 18.97 17.28
N ILE A 184 -9.95 19.77 17.95
CA ILE A 184 -10.40 20.69 19.00
C ILE A 184 -11.34 21.74 18.40
N CYS A 185 -10.95 22.37 17.29
CA CYS A 185 -11.79 23.35 16.59
C CYS A 185 -13.12 22.73 16.14
N ALA A 186 -13.12 21.49 15.66
CA ALA A 186 -14.34 20.78 15.25
C ALA A 186 -15.25 20.41 16.45
N ILE A 187 -14.68 20.04 17.60
CA ILE A 187 -15.47 19.76 18.81
C ILE A 187 -16.08 21.06 19.35
N VAL A 188 -15.34 22.17 19.32
CA VAL A 188 -15.80 23.49 19.80
C VAL A 188 -16.78 24.13 18.83
N SER A 189 -16.70 23.85 17.53
CA SER A 189 -17.64 24.41 16.54
C SER A 189 -19.07 23.86 16.70
N LEU A 190 -19.23 22.63 17.22
CA LEU A 190 -20.54 22.03 17.49
C LEU A 190 -21.42 22.86 18.44
N PRO A 191 -20.98 23.21 19.66
CA PRO A 191 -21.70 24.15 20.52
C PRO A 191 -21.58 25.60 20.04
N GLY A 192 -20.62 25.91 19.15
CA GLY A 192 -20.47 27.22 18.52
C GLY A 192 -21.70 27.72 17.77
N LEU A 193 -22.59 26.82 17.35
CA LEU A 193 -23.90 27.18 16.78
C LEU A 193 -24.79 27.98 17.75
N PHE A 194 -24.53 27.89 19.06
CA PHE A 194 -25.26 28.59 20.13
C PHE A 194 -24.47 29.78 20.71
N LEU A 195 -23.25 30.04 20.23
CA LEU A 195 -22.43 31.16 20.65
C LEU A 195 -22.77 32.43 19.84
N PRO A 196 -22.46 33.64 20.36
CA PRO A 196 -22.55 34.87 19.59
C PRO A 196 -21.80 34.75 18.24
N SER A 197 -22.38 35.34 17.18
CA SER A 197 -21.90 35.20 15.79
C SER A 197 -20.40 35.43 15.63
N PHE A 198 -19.84 36.43 16.31
CA PHE A 198 -18.40 36.71 16.29
C PHE A 198 -17.52 35.54 16.78
N ILE A 199 -17.94 34.84 17.84
CA ILE A 199 -17.18 33.71 18.39
C ILE A 199 -17.34 32.49 17.49
N ALA A 200 -18.54 32.26 16.96
CA ALA A 200 -18.80 31.20 15.98
C ALA A 200 -17.92 31.39 14.74
N ASP A 201 -17.90 32.60 14.17
CA ASP A 201 -17.08 32.93 13.00
C ASP A 201 -15.59 32.70 13.26
N LEU A 202 -15.07 33.12 14.43
CA LEU A 202 -13.67 32.88 14.79
C LEU A 202 -13.33 31.39 14.85
N VAL A 203 -14.21 30.57 15.43
CA VAL A 203 -14.03 29.11 15.53
C VAL A 203 -14.09 28.45 14.16
N PHE A 204 -15.02 28.86 13.29
CA PHE A 204 -15.11 28.35 11.91
C PHE A 204 -13.88 28.75 11.08
N HIS A 205 -13.42 30.00 11.17
CA HIS A 205 -12.20 30.44 10.50
C HIS A 205 -10.96 29.68 11.00
N ALA A 206 -10.85 29.43 12.31
CA ALA A 206 -9.77 28.62 12.86
C ALA A 206 -9.81 27.17 12.35
N LEU A 207 -11.00 26.58 12.26
CA LEU A 207 -11.19 25.25 11.68
C LEU A 207 -10.77 25.23 10.21
N ASP A 208 -11.25 26.17 9.40
CA ASP A 208 -10.92 26.26 7.98
C ASP A 208 -9.43 26.49 7.75
N LEU A 209 -8.80 27.39 8.50
CA LEU A 209 -7.35 27.61 8.45
C LEU A 209 -6.57 26.33 8.79
N SER A 210 -6.97 25.62 9.86
CA SER A 210 -6.31 24.38 10.25
C SER A 210 -6.44 23.28 9.19
N LEU A 211 -7.61 23.17 8.54
CA LEU A 211 -7.86 22.25 7.43
C LEU A 211 -7.09 22.65 6.18
N GLU A 212 -7.00 23.94 5.87
CA GLU A 212 -6.27 24.46 4.72
C GLU A 212 -4.78 24.24 4.87
N LEU A 213 -4.21 24.51 6.05
CA LEU A 213 -2.82 24.19 6.38
C LEU A 213 -2.54 22.70 6.21
N LEU A 214 -3.44 21.84 6.71
CA LEU A 214 -3.29 20.38 6.58
C LEU A 214 -3.33 19.99 5.11
N ARG A 215 -4.32 20.45 4.34
CA ARG A 215 -4.44 20.17 2.90
C ARG A 215 -3.24 20.71 2.12
N GLY A 216 -2.75 21.90 2.44
CA GLY A 216 -1.60 22.55 1.79
C GLY A 216 -0.32 21.75 1.96
N MET A 217 -0.01 21.35 3.21
CA MET A 217 1.13 20.49 3.52
C MET A 217 1.09 19.18 2.72
N LEU A 218 -0.10 18.59 2.60
CA LEU A 218 -0.27 17.36 1.86
C LEU A 218 -0.06 17.57 0.37
N ARG A 219 -0.57 18.66 -0.20
CA ARG A 219 -0.43 18.97 -1.63
C ARG A 219 1.03 19.07 -1.98
N LEU A 220 1.80 19.79 -1.17
CA LEU A 220 3.25 19.91 -1.31
C LEU A 220 3.94 18.55 -1.25
N ALA A 221 3.64 17.74 -0.22
CA ALA A 221 4.24 16.42 -0.08
C ALA A 221 3.87 15.49 -1.25
N SER A 222 2.62 15.53 -1.73
CA SER A 222 2.15 14.67 -2.82
C SER A 222 2.76 15.03 -4.17
N ARG A 223 3.06 16.31 -4.42
CA ARG A 223 3.63 16.78 -5.68
C ARG A 223 5.06 16.30 -5.90
N SER A 224 5.79 16.08 -4.82
CA SER A 224 7.20 15.70 -4.88
C SER A 224 7.43 14.24 -5.28
N GLY A 225 6.48 13.31 -5.07
CA GLY A 225 6.60 11.89 -5.47
C GLY A 225 7.72 11.06 -4.81
N ILE A 226 8.71 11.71 -4.18
CA ILE A 226 9.94 11.12 -3.64
C ILE A 226 9.69 10.29 -2.37
N TRP A 227 8.55 10.50 -1.71
CA TRP A 227 8.32 9.97 -0.36
C TRP A 227 7.73 8.57 -0.27
N THR A 228 7.40 7.97 -1.41
CA THR A 228 6.93 6.58 -1.51
C THR A 228 7.94 5.73 -2.21
N LEU A 229 8.58 4.82 -1.49
CA LEU A 229 9.44 3.81 -2.09
C LEU A 229 8.57 2.61 -2.48
N THR A 230 8.34 2.44 -3.79
CA THR A 230 7.75 1.22 -4.33
C THR A 230 8.83 0.13 -4.37
N VAL A 231 8.56 -0.99 -3.72
CA VAL A 231 9.48 -2.11 -3.66
C VAL A 231 9.04 -3.17 -4.65
N SER A 232 9.91 -3.46 -5.62
CA SER A 232 9.71 -4.59 -6.51
C SER A 232 9.66 -5.90 -5.72
N SER A 233 8.78 -6.80 -6.15
CA SER A 233 8.69 -8.20 -5.71
C SER A 233 10.04 -8.92 -5.76
N TYR A 234 10.96 -8.47 -6.63
CA TYR A 234 12.31 -9.01 -6.71
C TYR A 234 13.10 -8.82 -5.40
N TRP A 235 13.04 -7.63 -4.80
CA TRP A 235 13.80 -7.29 -3.60
C TRP A 235 13.00 -7.45 -2.30
N LYS A 236 11.70 -7.74 -2.42
CA LYS A 236 10.77 -7.88 -1.30
C LYS A 236 11.25 -8.86 -0.21
N PRO A 237 11.72 -10.09 -0.53
CA PRO A 237 12.23 -11.00 0.51
C PRO A 237 13.43 -10.40 1.25
N CYS A 238 14.42 -9.86 0.53
CA CYS A 238 15.63 -9.28 1.12
C CYS A 238 15.30 -8.12 2.07
N ILE A 239 14.47 -7.18 1.63
CA ILE A 239 14.07 -6.03 2.44
C ILE A 239 13.26 -6.49 3.66
N MET A 240 12.39 -7.50 3.49
CA MET A 240 11.66 -8.10 4.60
C MET A 240 12.61 -8.71 5.65
N GLY A 241 13.59 -9.49 5.20
CA GLY A 241 14.59 -10.09 6.08
C GLY A 241 15.36 -9.04 6.89
N VAL A 242 15.78 -7.96 6.24
CA VAL A 242 16.45 -6.83 6.91
C VAL A 242 15.53 -6.18 7.95
N LEU A 243 14.27 -5.90 7.61
CA LEU A 243 13.30 -5.31 8.55
C LEU A 243 13.04 -6.22 9.76
N VAL A 244 12.86 -7.52 9.54
CA VAL A 244 12.66 -8.49 10.63
C VAL A 244 13.91 -8.58 11.51
N ILE A 245 15.11 -8.59 10.91
CA ILE A 245 16.37 -8.55 11.66
C ILE A 245 16.48 -7.27 12.49
N MET A 246 16.12 -6.11 11.95
CA MET A 246 16.09 -4.85 12.70
C MET A 246 15.13 -4.91 13.89
N VAL A 247 13.92 -5.45 13.71
CA VAL A 247 12.96 -5.66 14.81
C VAL A 247 13.54 -6.61 15.87
N ILE A 248 14.15 -7.72 15.48
CA ILE A 248 14.81 -8.66 16.40
C ILE A 248 15.94 -7.96 17.16
N MET A 249 16.75 -7.14 16.48
CA MET A 249 17.86 -6.40 17.09
C MET A 249 17.41 -5.39 18.15
N VAL A 250 16.19 -4.86 18.01
CA VAL A 250 15.54 -3.96 18.95
C VAL A 250 14.95 -4.76 20.11
N CYS A 251 14.12 -5.77 19.85
CA CYS A 251 13.36 -6.48 20.90
C CYS A 251 14.21 -7.45 21.76
N VAL A 252 15.21 -8.12 21.17
CA VAL A 252 15.91 -9.22 21.84
C VAL A 252 17.21 -8.74 22.50
N HIS A 253 17.27 -8.84 23.84
CA HIS A 253 18.42 -8.42 24.63
C HIS A 253 19.48 -9.52 24.80
N HIS A 254 19.08 -10.78 24.90
CA HIS A 254 20.00 -11.91 25.07
C HIS A 254 20.83 -12.16 23.79
N LYS A 255 22.15 -11.96 23.89
CA LYS A 255 23.09 -12.05 22.75
C LYS A 255 22.97 -13.37 21.95
N LYS A 256 22.92 -14.52 22.63
CA LYS A 256 22.80 -15.84 21.98
C LYS A 256 21.46 -16.02 21.25
N MET A 257 20.33 -15.64 21.89
CA MET A 257 19.02 -15.72 21.23
C MET A 257 18.93 -14.74 20.05
N LYS A 258 19.50 -13.54 20.20
CA LYS A 258 19.54 -12.53 19.14
C LYS A 258 20.28 -13.05 17.89
N SER A 259 21.47 -13.64 18.05
CA SER A 259 22.22 -14.16 16.90
C SER A 259 21.50 -15.32 16.23
N VAL A 260 20.94 -16.24 17.01
CA VAL A 260 20.17 -17.39 16.49
C VAL A 260 18.92 -16.91 15.72
N LEU A 261 18.13 -16.00 16.28
CA LEU A 261 16.93 -15.47 15.61
C LEU A 261 17.27 -14.67 14.35
N CYS A 262 18.35 -13.88 14.38
CA CYS A 262 18.83 -13.18 13.17
C CYS A 262 19.27 -14.16 12.08
N LEU A 263 19.97 -15.23 12.44
CA LEU A 263 20.41 -16.27 11.50
C LEU A 263 19.20 -17.01 10.90
N ILE A 264 18.23 -17.40 11.72
CA ILE A 264 16.99 -18.03 11.25
C ILE A 264 16.24 -17.10 10.31
N SER A 265 16.09 -15.82 10.66
CA SER A 265 15.45 -14.83 9.79
C SER A 265 16.18 -14.67 8.46
N ALA A 266 17.51 -14.63 8.47
CA ALA A 266 18.32 -14.55 7.26
C ALA A 266 18.17 -15.80 6.38
N LEU A 267 18.15 -17.00 6.98
CA LEU A 267 17.93 -18.26 6.27
C LEU A 267 16.52 -18.35 5.67
N LEU A 268 15.49 -17.95 6.42
CA LEU A 268 14.11 -17.90 5.93
C LEU A 268 13.95 -16.89 4.78
N CYS A 269 14.59 -15.73 4.89
CA CYS A 269 14.63 -14.72 3.84
C CYS A 269 15.30 -15.26 2.56
N LEU A 270 16.43 -15.95 2.71
CA LEU A 270 17.16 -16.55 1.61
C LEU A 270 16.34 -17.69 0.96
N CYS A 271 15.73 -18.54 1.77
CA CYS A 271 14.80 -19.58 1.32
C CYS A 271 13.65 -18.96 0.53
N TRP A 272 12.98 -17.94 1.07
CA TRP A 272 11.90 -17.25 0.35
C TRP A 272 12.40 -16.59 -0.96
N PHE A 273 13.59 -16.00 -0.97
CA PHE A 273 14.16 -15.42 -2.19
C PHE A 273 14.33 -16.45 -3.31
N PHE A 274 14.82 -17.66 -2.97
CA PHE A 274 15.03 -18.75 -3.94
C PHE A 274 13.74 -19.50 -4.30
N LEU A 275 12.83 -19.72 -3.35
CA LEU A 275 11.59 -20.47 -3.58
C LEU A 275 10.45 -19.61 -4.16
N SER A 276 10.62 -18.29 -4.23
CA SER A 276 9.59 -17.41 -4.80
C SER A 276 9.34 -17.72 -6.27
N THR A 277 8.27 -18.46 -6.55
CA THR A 277 7.70 -18.57 -7.89
C THR A 277 7.08 -17.23 -8.26
N ARG A 278 7.58 -16.61 -9.33
CA ARG A 278 7.06 -15.32 -9.81
C ARG A 278 6.18 -15.60 -11.02
N PRO A 279 4.99 -15.02 -11.12
CA PRO A 279 4.15 -15.19 -12.30
C PRO A 279 4.91 -14.63 -13.50
N GLU A 280 5.02 -15.45 -14.54
CA GLU A 280 5.76 -15.09 -15.75
C GLU A 280 4.84 -14.67 -16.89
N ILE A 281 3.54 -14.96 -16.79
CA ILE A 281 2.53 -14.57 -17.76
C ILE A 281 1.37 -13.94 -17.00
N VAL A 282 0.97 -12.74 -17.38
CA VAL A 282 -0.21 -12.04 -16.82
C VAL A 282 -1.04 -11.48 -17.96
N GLN A 283 -2.32 -11.88 -17.97
CA GLN A 283 -3.32 -11.30 -18.86
C GLN A 283 -4.11 -10.24 -18.10
N LEU A 284 -4.08 -9.01 -18.60
CA LEU A 284 -4.84 -7.89 -18.08
C LEU A 284 -6.07 -7.67 -18.96
N SER A 285 -7.26 -7.80 -18.35
CA SER A 285 -8.51 -7.42 -19.00
C SER A 285 -8.68 -5.91 -18.93
N LEU A 286 -8.50 -5.22 -20.06
CA LEU A 286 -8.66 -3.78 -20.17
C LEU A 286 -10.08 -3.43 -20.66
N PRO A 287 -10.57 -2.21 -20.40
CA PRO A 287 -11.93 -1.82 -20.80
C PRO A 287 -12.25 -1.89 -22.31
N ARG A 288 -11.23 -1.88 -23.18
CA ARG A 288 -11.38 -1.94 -24.66
C ARG A 288 -10.50 -3.00 -25.33
N GLY A 289 -9.96 -3.95 -24.56
CA GLY A 289 -9.11 -4.99 -25.11
C GLY A 289 -8.39 -5.81 -24.04
N THR A 290 -7.36 -6.52 -24.44
CA THR A 290 -6.54 -7.34 -23.55
C THR A 290 -5.07 -6.98 -23.76
N SER A 291 -4.35 -6.81 -22.66
CA SER A 291 -2.89 -6.71 -22.68
C SER A 291 -2.32 -7.97 -22.05
N ILE A 292 -1.37 -8.61 -22.72
CA ILE A 292 -0.72 -9.83 -22.20
C ILE A 292 0.75 -9.50 -21.98
N LEU A 293 1.22 -9.73 -20.76
CA LEU A 293 2.60 -9.48 -20.36
C LEU A 293 3.31 -10.81 -20.12
N PHE A 294 4.43 -11.01 -20.78
CA PHE A 294 5.35 -12.12 -20.55
C PHE A 294 6.62 -11.58 -19.90
N ARG A 295 7.09 -12.25 -18.86
CA ARG A 295 8.25 -11.85 -18.07
C ARG A 295 9.35 -12.87 -18.19
N ASN A 296 10.55 -12.39 -18.47
CA ASN A 296 11.79 -13.15 -18.31
C ASN A 296 12.77 -12.34 -17.44
N GLY A 297 12.92 -12.72 -16.17
CA GLY A 297 13.79 -12.00 -15.23
C GLY A 297 13.35 -10.55 -14.97
N ARG A 298 14.09 -9.58 -15.53
CA ARG A 298 13.79 -8.13 -15.50
C ARG A 298 13.42 -7.56 -16.87
N GLU A 299 13.13 -8.43 -17.82
CA GLU A 299 12.63 -8.09 -19.14
C GLU A 299 11.15 -8.46 -19.23
N ALA A 300 10.38 -7.64 -19.94
CA ALA A 300 8.99 -7.94 -20.23
C ALA A 300 8.68 -7.75 -21.72
N LEU A 301 7.96 -8.70 -22.29
CA LEU A 301 7.26 -8.56 -23.56
C LEU A 301 5.81 -8.16 -23.24
N ILE A 302 5.33 -7.06 -23.81
CA ILE A 302 3.95 -6.60 -23.66
C ILE A 302 3.28 -6.66 -25.02
N VAL A 303 2.23 -7.47 -25.12
CA VAL A 303 1.40 -7.60 -26.31
C VAL A 303 0.13 -6.77 -26.11
N ASN A 304 -0.01 -5.73 -26.94
CA ASN A 304 -1.02 -4.66 -26.86
C ASN A 304 -0.98 -3.86 -25.55
N THR A 305 -1.15 -2.54 -25.63
CA THR A 305 -0.90 -1.63 -24.50
C THR A 305 -2.14 -0.89 -23.99
N GLY A 306 -3.30 -1.10 -24.59
CA GLY A 306 -4.54 -0.45 -24.18
C GLY A 306 -4.74 0.94 -24.78
N SER A 307 -5.65 1.70 -24.17
CA SER A 307 -6.05 3.04 -24.63
C SER A 307 -5.87 4.13 -23.57
N VAL A 308 -5.77 5.38 -24.02
CA VAL A 308 -5.88 6.57 -23.14
C VAL A 308 -7.28 7.17 -23.30
N ARG A 309 -7.93 7.49 -22.17
CA ARG A 309 -9.21 8.19 -22.09
C ARG A 309 -9.04 9.52 -21.36
N PHE A 310 -10.03 10.41 -21.52
CA PHE A 310 -10.06 11.76 -20.93
C PHE A 310 -9.71 11.83 -19.43
N ASN A 311 -9.85 10.74 -18.67
CA ASN A 311 -9.52 10.72 -17.24
C ASN A 311 -8.81 9.45 -16.75
N THR A 312 -8.54 8.48 -17.64
CA THR A 312 -7.93 7.20 -17.26
C THR A 312 -6.96 6.74 -18.34
N ASN A 313 -5.78 6.28 -17.91
CA ASN A 313 -4.77 5.74 -18.79
C ASN A 313 -4.56 4.27 -18.40
N ASP A 314 -4.85 3.36 -19.33
CA ASP A 314 -4.76 1.91 -19.11
C ASP A 314 -3.34 1.49 -18.69
N TYR A 315 -2.31 2.22 -19.15
CA TYR A 315 -0.93 1.98 -18.72
C TYR A 315 -0.73 2.31 -17.25
N HIS A 316 -1.00 3.55 -16.83
CA HIS A 316 -0.78 3.98 -15.44
C HIS A 316 -1.65 3.20 -14.44
N ALA A 317 -2.86 2.79 -14.85
CA ALA A 317 -3.78 2.08 -13.99
C ALA A 317 -3.47 0.58 -13.85
N ASN A 318 -3.05 -0.09 -14.95
CA ASN A 318 -2.98 -1.55 -14.99
C ASN A 318 -1.58 -2.10 -15.32
N ILE A 319 -0.91 -1.56 -16.34
CA ILE A 319 0.36 -2.12 -16.84
C ILE A 319 1.55 -1.65 -15.99
N GLN A 320 1.64 -0.35 -15.70
CA GLN A 320 2.72 0.25 -14.93
C GLN A 320 2.87 -0.41 -13.54
N PRO A 321 1.79 -0.64 -12.75
CA PRO A 321 1.92 -1.32 -11.45
C PRO A 321 2.51 -2.72 -11.57
N VAL A 322 2.18 -3.48 -12.61
CA VAL A 322 2.74 -4.82 -12.85
C VAL A 322 4.22 -4.72 -13.21
N CYS A 323 4.59 -3.83 -14.12
CA CYS A 323 5.99 -3.59 -14.50
C CYS A 323 6.85 -3.16 -13.29
N THR A 324 6.34 -2.24 -12.47
CA THR A 324 7.00 -1.80 -11.23
C THR A 324 7.08 -2.93 -10.21
N HIS A 325 6.00 -3.69 -10.01
CA HIS A 325 5.97 -4.84 -9.11
C HIS A 325 7.01 -5.89 -9.53
N TRP A 326 7.11 -6.20 -10.82
CA TRP A 326 8.10 -7.12 -11.34
C TRP A 326 9.52 -6.57 -11.35
N GLY A 327 9.70 -5.25 -11.27
CA GLY A 327 11.00 -4.58 -11.34
C GLY A 327 11.61 -4.67 -12.73
N ILE A 328 10.76 -4.54 -13.76
CA ILE A 328 11.18 -4.58 -15.16
C ILE A 328 12.10 -3.39 -15.47
N ARG A 329 13.13 -3.65 -16.28
CA ARG A 329 14.08 -2.63 -16.77
C ARG A 329 14.08 -2.51 -18.28
N ARG A 330 13.78 -3.59 -19.00
CA ARG A 330 13.70 -3.63 -20.46
C ARG A 330 12.32 -4.09 -20.88
N VAL A 331 11.73 -3.39 -21.83
CA VAL A 331 10.39 -3.70 -22.35
C VAL A 331 10.48 -3.86 -23.87
N THR A 332 9.86 -4.92 -24.37
CA THR A 332 9.59 -5.09 -25.80
C THR A 332 8.08 -5.01 -25.99
N LEU A 333 7.64 -4.11 -26.86
CA LEU A 333 6.24 -3.88 -27.16
C LEU A 333 5.90 -4.50 -28.50
N VAL A 334 4.81 -5.28 -28.53
CA VAL A 334 4.23 -5.83 -29.76
C VAL A 334 2.80 -5.33 -29.87
N ALA A 335 2.48 -4.60 -30.93
CA ALA A 335 1.11 -4.20 -31.23
C ALA A 335 0.53 -5.11 -32.31
N THR A 336 -0.60 -5.76 -32.02
CA THR A 336 -1.27 -6.68 -32.97
C THR A 336 -2.06 -5.95 -34.06
N SER A 337 -2.43 -4.69 -33.85
CA SER A 337 -2.99 -3.77 -34.86
C SER A 337 -2.80 -2.32 -34.39
N ILE A 338 -2.99 -1.36 -35.29
CA ILE A 338 -2.77 0.08 -35.02
C ILE A 338 -3.95 0.75 -34.31
N GLU A 339 -5.00 0.00 -33.96
CA GLU A 339 -6.16 0.56 -33.26
C GLU A 339 -5.77 1.29 -31.96
N LYS A 340 -6.41 2.43 -31.70
CA LYS A 340 -6.23 3.21 -30.46
C LYS A 340 -6.49 2.40 -29.18
N SER A 341 -7.22 1.29 -29.27
CA SER A 341 -7.46 0.30 -28.21
C SER A 341 -6.21 -0.50 -27.81
N LYS A 342 -5.18 -0.54 -28.67
CA LYS A 342 -3.99 -1.37 -28.55
C LYS A 342 -2.68 -0.60 -28.56
N THR A 343 -2.65 0.59 -29.17
CA THR A 343 -1.46 1.44 -29.31
C THR A 343 -1.51 2.71 -28.47
N GLY A 344 -2.68 3.06 -27.92
CA GLY A 344 -2.95 4.39 -27.37
C GLY A 344 -2.06 4.79 -26.18
N THR A 345 -1.43 3.85 -25.48
CA THR A 345 -0.58 4.12 -24.32
C THR A 345 0.93 3.95 -24.59
N ILE A 346 1.35 3.64 -25.83
CA ILE A 346 2.76 3.39 -26.17
C ILE A 346 3.66 4.57 -25.77
N SER A 347 3.19 5.80 -26.00
CA SER A 347 3.93 7.03 -25.65
C SER A 347 4.22 7.13 -24.14
N HIS A 348 3.30 6.65 -23.29
CA HIS A 348 3.49 6.64 -21.84
C HIS A 348 4.46 5.55 -21.40
N ILE A 349 4.41 4.36 -22.02
CA ILE A 349 5.37 3.29 -21.75
C ILE A 349 6.79 3.75 -22.09
N ARG A 350 6.97 4.44 -23.21
CA ARG A 350 8.28 4.98 -23.64
C ARG A 350 8.85 6.04 -22.71
N ARG A 351 8.00 6.85 -22.05
CA ARG A 351 8.46 7.79 -21.03
C ARG A 351 9.11 7.07 -19.85
N ASP A 352 8.54 5.94 -19.44
CA ASP A 352 9.07 5.13 -18.33
C ASP A 352 10.21 4.19 -18.79
N PHE A 353 10.20 3.77 -20.06
CA PHE A 353 11.15 2.86 -20.69
C PHE A 353 11.65 3.43 -22.04
N PRO A 354 12.61 4.37 -22.02
CA PRO A 354 13.08 5.06 -23.23
C PRO A 354 13.75 4.12 -24.25
N ASP A 355 14.33 3.01 -23.77
CA ASP A 355 14.98 2.00 -24.62
C ASP A 355 14.06 0.86 -25.06
N CYS A 356 12.73 1.00 -24.91
CA CYS A 356 11.83 -0.07 -25.32
C CYS A 356 11.82 -0.25 -26.84
N SER A 357 11.89 -1.50 -27.31
CA SER A 357 11.69 -1.85 -28.72
C SER A 357 10.20 -1.93 -29.03
N LEU A 358 9.77 -1.35 -30.16
CA LEU A 358 8.38 -1.39 -30.61
C LEU A 358 8.27 -2.15 -31.93
N LEU A 359 7.51 -3.23 -31.93
CA LEU A 359 7.25 -4.11 -33.08
C LEU A 359 5.79 -3.90 -33.52
N VAL A 360 5.60 -3.48 -34.77
CA VAL A 360 4.30 -3.09 -35.34
C VAL A 360 4.11 -3.69 -36.74
N PRO A 361 2.87 -3.98 -37.17
CA PRO A 361 2.60 -4.47 -38.53
C PRO A 361 2.82 -3.39 -39.61
N VAL A 362 2.55 -2.12 -39.27
CA VAL A 362 2.71 -0.97 -40.16
C VAL A 362 3.25 0.21 -39.35
N LYS A 363 3.98 1.10 -40.01
CA LYS A 363 4.59 2.29 -39.39
C LYS A 363 3.50 3.21 -38.85
N VAL A 364 3.59 3.58 -37.57
CA VAL A 364 2.64 4.50 -36.92
C VAL A 364 3.23 5.91 -36.97
N GLU A 365 2.69 6.79 -37.81
CA GLU A 365 3.21 8.16 -38.00
C GLU A 365 3.19 8.99 -36.71
N GLU A 366 2.20 8.78 -35.83
CA GLU A 366 2.10 9.46 -34.53
C GLU A 366 3.23 9.10 -33.54
N ILE A 367 4.08 8.11 -33.83
CA ILE A 367 5.11 7.57 -32.93
C ILE A 367 6.51 7.66 -33.58
N GLU A 368 7.13 8.83 -33.60
CA GLU A 368 8.23 9.14 -34.54
C GLU A 368 9.56 8.36 -34.41
N GLU A 369 9.88 7.65 -33.32
CA GLU A 369 11.23 7.05 -33.14
C GLU A 369 11.23 5.53 -32.81
N ARG A 370 12.26 4.77 -33.20
CA ARG A 370 12.52 3.35 -32.82
C ARG A 370 11.34 2.38 -32.95
N GLN A 371 10.66 2.34 -34.10
CA GLN A 371 9.71 1.27 -34.45
C GLN A 371 10.34 0.32 -35.49
N THR A 372 10.12 -0.97 -35.31
CA THR A 372 10.48 -2.01 -36.27
C THR A 372 9.19 -2.53 -36.88
N VAL A 373 9.03 -2.31 -38.19
CA VAL A 373 7.90 -2.81 -38.95
C VAL A 373 8.18 -4.26 -39.33
N ILE A 374 7.24 -5.16 -39.03
CA ILE A 374 7.37 -6.59 -39.32
C ILE A 374 6.67 -6.90 -40.64
N THR A 375 7.46 -7.12 -41.69
CA THR A 375 6.98 -7.40 -43.05
C THR A 375 7.17 -8.86 -43.49
N ALA A 376 7.87 -9.66 -42.70
CA ALA A 376 8.09 -11.08 -42.91
C ALA A 376 8.05 -11.81 -41.57
N ASP A 377 8.00 -13.14 -41.60
CA ASP A 377 8.05 -13.96 -40.40
C ASP A 377 9.33 -13.65 -39.61
N THR A 378 9.16 -13.17 -38.38
CA THR A 378 10.30 -12.82 -37.51
C THR A 378 10.20 -13.56 -36.19
N GLY A 379 11.24 -14.28 -35.85
CA GLY A 379 11.34 -15.03 -34.61
C GLY A 379 12.54 -14.57 -33.77
N TRP A 380 12.37 -14.51 -32.46
CA TRP A 380 13.49 -14.37 -31.53
C TRP A 380 13.23 -15.08 -30.21
N THR A 381 14.28 -15.24 -29.42
CA THR A 381 14.21 -15.89 -28.12
C THR A 381 14.36 -14.87 -26.99
N MET A 382 13.40 -14.86 -26.05
CA MET A 382 13.48 -14.12 -24.80
C MET A 382 13.56 -15.11 -23.64
N GLY A 383 14.78 -15.50 -23.26
CA GLY A 383 15.02 -16.53 -22.25
C GLY A 383 14.47 -17.88 -22.67
N LYS A 384 13.41 -18.34 -22.01
CA LYS A 384 12.72 -19.61 -22.32
C LYS A 384 11.57 -19.48 -23.32
N TYR A 385 11.23 -18.26 -23.72
CA TYR A 385 10.16 -17.98 -24.67
C TYR A 385 10.75 -17.88 -26.08
N HIS A 386 10.24 -18.70 -26.99
CA HIS A 386 10.43 -18.54 -28.42
C HIS A 386 9.24 -17.75 -28.95
N ILE A 387 9.49 -16.54 -29.47
CA ILE A 387 8.45 -15.61 -29.91
C ILE A 387 8.56 -15.49 -31.42
N ASP A 388 7.48 -15.85 -32.11
CA ASP A 388 7.37 -15.76 -33.56
C ASP A 388 6.23 -14.81 -33.92
N LEU A 389 6.51 -13.88 -34.83
CA LEU A 389 5.55 -12.90 -35.33
C LEU A 389 5.25 -13.21 -36.79
N TYR A 390 3.97 -13.30 -37.10
CA TYR A 390 3.44 -13.57 -38.43
C TYR A 390 2.64 -12.35 -38.89
N PRO A 391 3.08 -11.64 -39.94
CA PRO A 391 2.26 -10.59 -40.54
C PRO A 391 1.03 -11.21 -41.24
N GLU A 392 -0.15 -10.69 -40.93
CA GLU A 392 -1.43 -11.11 -41.54
C GLU A 392 -1.92 -10.06 -42.55
N GLU A 393 -2.80 -10.46 -43.47
CA GLU A 393 -3.49 -9.54 -44.37
C GLU A 393 -4.34 -8.51 -43.59
N GLY A 394 -4.22 -7.23 -43.97
CA GLY A 394 -5.01 -6.13 -43.39
C GLY A 394 -4.41 -5.47 -42.15
N GLU A 395 -3.09 -5.23 -42.13
CA GLU A 395 -2.37 -4.50 -41.06
C GLU A 395 -2.47 -5.14 -39.67
N HIS A 396 -2.54 -6.47 -39.65
CA HIS A 396 -2.59 -7.27 -38.44
C HIS A 396 -1.29 -8.05 -38.23
N LEU A 397 -0.96 -8.28 -36.96
CA LEU A 397 0.19 -9.09 -36.55
C LEU A 397 -0.28 -10.17 -35.59
N SER A 398 0.03 -11.42 -35.93
CA SER A 398 -0.18 -12.57 -35.06
C SER A 398 1.10 -12.92 -34.33
N VAL A 399 0.96 -13.31 -33.06
CA VAL A 399 2.07 -13.59 -32.15
C VAL A 399 1.93 -15.00 -31.63
N LEU A 400 2.90 -15.85 -31.92
CA LEU A 400 3.01 -17.18 -31.33
C LEU A 400 4.15 -17.18 -30.32
N ILE A 401 3.88 -17.60 -29.09
CA ILE A 401 4.87 -17.66 -28.03
C ILE A 401 4.94 -19.09 -27.53
N ARG A 402 6.05 -19.75 -27.79
CA ARG A 402 6.29 -21.15 -27.42
C ARG A 402 7.24 -21.24 -26.24
N THR A 403 6.94 -22.14 -25.33
CA THR A 403 7.85 -22.63 -24.29
C THR A 403 8.12 -24.12 -24.54
N ARG A 404 8.97 -24.74 -23.71
CA ARG A 404 9.22 -26.19 -23.83
C ARG A 404 7.98 -27.08 -23.65
N LYS A 405 6.89 -26.56 -23.09
CA LYS A 405 5.69 -27.35 -22.73
C LYS A 405 4.39 -26.76 -23.27
N ASP A 406 4.31 -25.44 -23.40
CA ASP A 406 3.07 -24.74 -23.73
C ASP A 406 3.31 -23.72 -24.85
N SER A 407 2.30 -23.50 -25.70
CA SER A 407 2.28 -22.39 -26.65
C SER A 407 1.10 -21.45 -26.40
N VAL A 408 1.32 -20.16 -26.66
CA VAL A 408 0.29 -19.12 -26.60
C VAL A 408 0.22 -18.46 -27.96
N TYR A 409 -0.92 -18.60 -28.64
CA TYR A 409 -1.20 -17.90 -29.88
C TYR A 409 -2.11 -16.70 -29.62
N ILE A 410 -1.71 -15.54 -30.15
CA ILE A 410 -2.43 -14.27 -30.10
C ILE A 410 -2.60 -13.78 -31.53
N GLY A 411 -3.78 -13.99 -32.11
CA GLY A 411 -4.08 -13.63 -33.49
C GLY A 411 -5.56 -13.36 -33.73
N LYS A 412 -5.94 -13.14 -34.99
CA LYS A 412 -7.33 -12.85 -35.39
C LYS A 412 -8.10 -14.16 -35.58
N ALA A 413 -9.03 -14.48 -34.66
CA ALA A 413 -9.99 -15.57 -34.84
C ALA A 413 -11.37 -15.00 -35.23
N GLU A 414 -11.69 -15.02 -36.52
CA GLU A 414 -12.99 -14.80 -37.22
C GLU A 414 -14.01 -13.73 -36.76
N LYS A 415 -13.83 -13.02 -35.64
CA LYS A 415 -14.52 -11.77 -35.19
C LYS A 415 -14.14 -11.31 -33.76
N LYS A 416 -13.28 -12.00 -33.01
CA LYS A 416 -12.69 -11.53 -31.73
C LYS A 416 -11.27 -12.08 -31.56
N VAL A 417 -10.35 -11.28 -31.01
CA VAL A 417 -9.00 -11.75 -30.64
C VAL A 417 -9.14 -12.77 -29.51
N SER A 418 -8.84 -14.03 -29.80
CA SER A 418 -8.84 -15.14 -28.82
C SER A 418 -7.41 -15.50 -28.46
N CYS A 419 -7.07 -15.46 -27.17
CA CYS A 419 -5.89 -16.14 -26.64
C CYS A 419 -6.19 -17.64 -26.68
N ILE A 420 -5.46 -18.39 -27.50
CA ILE A 420 -5.57 -19.85 -27.55
C ILE A 420 -4.27 -20.37 -26.94
N MET A 421 -4.36 -20.99 -25.76
CA MET A 421 -3.28 -21.82 -25.25
C MET A 421 -3.41 -23.18 -25.92
N ASP A 422 -2.44 -23.53 -26.75
CA ASP A 422 -2.36 -24.83 -27.38
C ASP A 422 -1.18 -25.61 -26.77
N PRO A 423 -1.41 -26.72 -26.04
CA PRO A 423 -0.34 -27.56 -25.52
C PRO A 423 0.45 -28.28 -26.62
N ASP A 424 -0.07 -28.34 -27.86
CA ASP A 424 0.53 -29.13 -28.95
C ASP A 424 1.52 -28.34 -29.82
N ASN A 425 1.84 -27.07 -29.47
CA ASN A 425 2.85 -26.24 -30.13
C ASN A 425 2.61 -25.94 -31.63
N GLU A 426 1.41 -26.21 -32.16
CA GLU A 426 1.02 -25.88 -33.54
C GLU A 426 0.35 -24.50 -33.64
N VAL A 427 0.50 -23.82 -34.78
CA VAL A 427 -0.38 -22.68 -35.11
C VAL A 427 -1.78 -23.27 -35.31
N PRO A 428 -2.80 -22.83 -34.55
CA PRO A 428 -4.12 -23.43 -34.65
C PRO A 428 -4.66 -23.20 -36.07
N LYS A 429 -4.68 -24.28 -36.87
CA LYS A 429 -5.38 -24.29 -38.16
C LYS A 429 -6.84 -24.00 -37.84
N ALA A 430 -7.32 -22.84 -38.30
CA ALA A 430 -8.67 -22.34 -38.09
C ALA A 430 -9.72 -23.45 -38.17
N ARG A 431 -10.07 -24.03 -37.02
CA ARG A 431 -11.17 -24.99 -36.82
C ARG A 431 -11.19 -25.40 -35.35
N HIS A 432 -12.18 -24.84 -34.65
CA HIS A 432 -12.72 -25.23 -33.34
C HIS A 432 -12.09 -24.57 -32.11
N GLY A 433 -12.87 -23.64 -31.55
CA GLY A 433 -13.38 -23.79 -30.18
C GLY A 433 -12.41 -23.47 -29.04
N ILE A 434 -12.64 -22.30 -28.44
CA ILE A 434 -12.40 -21.94 -27.03
C ILE A 434 -11.87 -23.09 -26.17
N LEU A 435 -10.60 -23.00 -25.76
CA LEU A 435 -10.08 -23.69 -24.58
C LEU A 435 -9.74 -22.65 -23.50
N LEU A 436 -10.75 -22.33 -22.70
CA LEU A 436 -10.60 -21.72 -21.39
C LEU A 436 -9.97 -22.75 -20.45
N ALA A 437 -8.65 -22.67 -20.23
CA ALA A 437 -8.07 -23.25 -19.03
C ALA A 437 -8.48 -22.37 -17.83
N ASN A 438 -9.62 -22.74 -17.25
CA ASN A 438 -10.14 -22.19 -16.01
C ASN A 438 -9.10 -22.20 -14.87
N GLN A 439 -9.20 -21.17 -14.03
CA GLN A 439 -8.62 -21.02 -12.68
C GLN A 439 -7.15 -20.57 -12.56
N TRP A 440 -6.96 -19.25 -12.66
CA TRP A 440 -5.99 -18.55 -11.80
C TRP A 440 -6.69 -17.38 -11.11
N TYR A 441 -7.62 -17.71 -10.21
CA TYR A 441 -8.14 -16.74 -9.23
C TYR A 441 -7.06 -16.51 -8.17
N TRP A 442 -6.39 -15.37 -8.22
CA TRP A 442 -5.65 -14.88 -7.07
C TRP A 442 -6.65 -14.39 -6.01
N LYS A 443 -6.53 -14.94 -4.81
CA LYS A 443 -7.21 -14.50 -3.59
C LYS A 443 -6.24 -13.74 -2.70
#